data_AF-A0A9D6P513-F1
#
_entry.id   AF-A0A9D6P513-F1
#
_cell.length_a   1.000
_cell.length_b   1.000
_cell.length_c   1.000
_cell.angle_alpha   90.00
_cell.angle_beta   90.00
_cell.angle_gamma   90.00
#
_symmetry.space_group_name_H-M   'P 1'
#
loop_
_entity.id
_entity.type
_entity.pdbx_description
1 polymer ?
#
loop_
_entity_poly.entity_id
_entity_poly.type
_entity_poly.pdbx_seq_one_letter_code
_entity_poly.pdbx_strand_id
1 'polypeptide(L)' 'MEDILQANLDLATWLVKYNSYRPHESLDYDTPLEYAQKNFFNKVLPIWSAYTPG' A
#
# COMPACT_ATOMS: atom_id res chain seq x y z
N MET A 1 -19.59 -19.50 6.42
CA MET A 1 -18.30 -19.56 5.69
C MET A 1 -18.27 -18.50 4.58
N GLU A 2 -19.37 -18.36 3.84
CA GLU A 2 -19.56 -17.27 2.86
C GLU A 2 -19.52 -15.87 3.50
N ASP A 3 -20.05 -15.69 4.71
CA ASP A 3 -20.03 -14.38 5.41
C ASP A 3 -18.61 -13.87 5.69
N ILE A 4 -17.68 -14.77 6.02
CA ILE A 4 -16.27 -14.41 6.27
C ILE A 4 -15.59 -14.03 4.97
N LEU A 5 -15.88 -14.75 3.88
CA LEU A 5 -15.34 -14.42 2.55
C LEU A 5 -15.82 -13.04 2.11
N GLN A 6 -17.11 -12.76 2.25
CA GLN A 6 -17.67 -11.46 1.88
C GLN A 6 -17.09 -10.33 2.75
N ALA A 7 -16.99 -10.54 4.07
CA ALA A 7 -16.35 -9.58 4.96
C ALA A 7 -14.90 -9.28 4.56
N ASN A 8 -14.13 -10.29 4.16
CA ASN A 8 -12.75 -10.09 3.69
C ASN A 8 -12.70 -9.28 2.38
N LEU A 9 -13.63 -9.51 1.45
CA LEU A 9 -13.71 -8.75 0.20
C LEU A 9 -14.09 -7.28 0.47
N ASP A 10 -15.01 -7.05 1.38
CA ASP A 10 -15.44 -5.71 1.77
C ASP A 10 -14.29 -4.96 2.48
N LEU A 11 -13.57 -5.63 3.39
CA LEU A 11 -12.38 -5.09 4.05
C LEU A 11 -11.27 -4.79 3.05
N ALA A 12 -11.00 -5.68 2.09
CA ALA A 12 -10.00 -5.44 1.05
C ALA A 12 -10.38 -4.21 0.20
N THR A 13 -11.65 -4.10 -0.19
CA THR A 13 -12.16 -2.95 -0.94
C THR A 13 -12.03 -1.66 -0.13
N TRP A 14 -12.33 -1.71 1.17
CA TRP A 14 -12.18 -0.57 2.07
C TRP A 14 -10.70 -0.16 2.21
N LEU A 15 -9.79 -1.13 2.37
CA LEU A 15 -8.35 -0.88 2.50
C LEU A 15 -7.77 -0.22 1.24
N VAL A 16 -8.15 -0.67 0.05
CA VAL A 16 -7.76 -0.01 -1.21
C VAL A 16 -8.22 1.44 -1.20
N LYS A 17 -9.50 1.68 -0.85
CA LYS A 17 -10.04 3.04 -0.85
C LYS A 17 -9.34 3.95 0.18
N TYR A 18 -9.10 3.44 1.37
CA TYR A 18 -8.43 4.16 2.44
C TYR A 18 -7.01 4.55 2.02
N ASN A 19 -6.23 3.59 1.51
CA ASN A 19 -4.83 3.83 1.19
C ASN A 19 -4.61 4.67 -0.07
N SER A 20 -5.54 4.63 -1.03
CA SER A 20 -5.34 5.24 -2.36
C SER A 20 -6.11 6.53 -2.61
N TYR A 21 -7.17 6.83 -1.87
CA TYR A 21 -8.04 7.98 -2.19
C TYR A 21 -8.40 8.88 -1.00
N ARG A 22 -8.06 8.49 0.23
CA ARG A 22 -8.38 9.30 1.42
C ARG A 22 -7.16 10.09 1.88
N PRO A 23 -7.11 11.41 1.63
CA PRO A 23 -6.08 12.26 2.20
C PRO A 23 -6.27 12.44 3.70
N HIS A 24 -5.17 12.52 4.44
CA HIS A 24 -5.18 12.71 5.89
C HIS A 24 -4.38 13.96 6.27
N GLU A 25 -4.97 14.84 7.08
CA GLU A 25 -4.30 16.05 7.56
C GLU A 25 -3.00 15.74 8.31
N SER A 26 -2.97 14.66 9.09
CA SER A 26 -1.75 14.21 9.79
C SER A 26 -0.62 13.74 8.86
N LEU A 27 -0.92 13.52 7.57
CA LEU A 27 0.03 13.17 6.52
C LEU A 27 0.24 14.32 5.52
N ASP A 28 0.03 15.57 5.94
CA ASP A 28 0.11 16.74 5.06
C ASP A 28 -0.88 16.69 3.89
N TYR A 29 -2.07 16.17 4.17
CA TYR A 29 -3.13 15.91 3.18
C TYR A 29 -2.75 14.92 2.07
N ASP A 30 -1.72 14.12 2.26
CA ASP A 30 -1.44 12.96 1.40
C ASP A 30 -2.34 11.78 1.75
N THR A 31 -2.58 10.92 0.76
CA THR A 31 -3.04 9.56 1.00
C THR A 31 -1.92 8.73 1.64
N PRO A 32 -2.24 7.63 2.36
CA PRO A 32 -1.21 6.76 2.94
C PRO A 32 -0.20 6.25 1.91
N LEU A 33 -0.65 5.95 0.68
CA LEU A 33 0.23 5.50 -0.39
C LEU A 33 1.17 6.59 -0.89
N GLU A 34 0.67 7.82 -1.10
CA GLU A 34 1.50 8.95 -1.52
C GLU A 34 2.55 9.29 -0.47
N TYR A 35 2.15 9.36 0.80
CA TYR A 35 3.07 9.58 1.91
C TYR A 35 4.17 8.49 1.92
N ALA A 36 3.78 7.23 1.73
CA ALA A 36 4.74 6.13 1.73
C ALA A 36 5.71 6.17 0.53
N GLN A 37 5.23 6.55 -0.65
CA GLN A 37 6.06 6.77 -1.83
C GLN A 37 7.12 7.85 -1.56
N LYS A 38 6.68 9.01 -1.06
CA LYS A 38 7.57 10.14 -0.77
C LYS A 38 8.64 9.80 0.28
N ASN A 39 8.26 9.08 1.35
CA ASN A 39 9.10 8.93 2.53
C ASN A 39 9.91 7.63 2.59
N PHE A 40 9.38 6.53 2.03
CA PHE A 40 9.95 5.20 2.19
C PHE A 40 10.38 4.59 0.85
N PHE A 41 9.53 4.63 -0.18
CA PHE A 41 9.82 3.92 -1.44
C PHE A 41 10.79 4.66 -2.37
N ASN A 42 10.86 6.00 -2.29
CA ASN A 42 11.87 6.75 -3.03
C ASN A 42 13.29 6.62 -2.43
N LYS A 43 13.45 5.94 -1.29
CA LYS A 43 14.74 5.71 -0.62
C LYS A 43 15.26 4.28 -0.76
N VAL A 44 14.56 3.39 -1.47
CA VAL A 44 15.06 2.03 -1.70
C VAL A 44 15.98 2.00 -2.91
N LEU A 45 17.13 1.33 -2.77
CA LEU A 45 18.02 1.06 -3.90
C LEU A 45 17.27 0.21 -4.95
N PRO A 46 17.54 0.39 -6.26
CA PRO A 46 16.98 -0.49 -7.28
C PRO A 46 17.38 -1.93 -6.95
N ILE A 47 16.39 -2.83 -6.89
CA ILE A 47 16.65 -4.26 -6.71
C ILE A 47 17.38 -4.73 -7.97
N TRP A 48 18.70 -4.89 -7.87
CA TRP A 48 19.44 -5.70 -8.84
C TRP A 48 19.10 -7.16 -8.59
N SER A 49 18.60 -7.83 -9.63
CA SER A 49 18.38 -9.28 -9.59
C SER A 49 19.70 -9.96 -9.25
N ALA A 50 19.79 -10.59 -8.07
CA ALA A 50 20.94 -11.40 -7.72
C ALA A 50 20.93 -12.67 -8.58
N TYR A 51 21.71 -12.66 -9.66
CA TYR A 51 22.00 -13.86 -10.43
C TYR A 51 22.96 -14.73 -9.64
N THR A 52 22.49 -15.91 -9.21
CA THR A 52 23.36 -16.99 -8.70
C THR A 52 23.55 -18.01 -9.82
N PRO A 53 24.70 -18.04 -10.52
CA PRO A 53 25.01 -19.15 -11.41
C PRO A 53 25.22 -20.42 -10.58
N GLY A 54 24.61 -21.51 -11.04
CA GLY A 54 24.80 -22.86 -10.49
C GLY A 54 25.95 -23.61 -11.13
#